data_AF-B9LNU6-F1
#
_entry.id   AF-B9LNU6-F1
#
_cell.length_a   1.000
_cell.length_b   1.000
_cell.length_c   1.000
_cell.angle_alpha   90.00
_cell.angle_beta   90.00
_cell.angle_gamma   90.00
#
_symmetry.space_group_name_H-M   'P 1'
#
loop_
_entity.id
_entity.type
_entity.pdbx_description
1 polymer ?
#
loop_
_entity_poly.entity_id
_entity_poly.type
_entity_poly.pdbx_seq_one_letter_code
_entity_poly.pdbx_strand_id
1 'polypeptide(L)'
;MTDQNDDSREQGVEFGPLADELEDEEYPMDLETLLERYGDHELGLGDDTATLQTVLESQGDATYESAHDVHQSIIGMVSDDAIGRKNYSDRGGRTEAEEDSEEESV
;
A
#
# COMPACT_ATOMS: atom_id res chain seq x y z
N MET A 1 23.34 10.13 -29.68
CA MET A 1 23.22 8.67 -29.58
C MET A 1 21.87 8.40 -28.95
N THR A 2 21.15 7.41 -29.45
CA THR A 2 19.79 7.11 -28.98
C THR A 2 19.86 6.53 -27.59
N ASP A 3 19.03 7.04 -26.68
CA ASP A 3 18.50 6.22 -25.62
C ASP A 3 16.97 6.37 -25.64
N GLN A 4 16.30 5.26 -25.89
CA GLN A 4 14.86 5.10 -26.04
C GLN A 4 14.55 3.72 -25.45
N ASN A 5 14.70 3.52 -24.13
CA ASN A 5 14.30 2.25 -23.50
C ASN A 5 13.94 2.32 -21.99
N ASP A 6 13.43 3.44 -21.50
CA ASP A 6 12.89 3.58 -20.12
C ASP A 6 11.46 4.16 -20.11
N ASP A 7 10.63 3.77 -21.08
CA ASP A 7 9.25 4.28 -21.28
C ASP A 7 8.16 3.32 -20.73
N SER A 8 8.51 2.48 -19.76
CA SER A 8 7.57 1.57 -19.07
C SER A 8 7.73 1.57 -17.54
N ARG A 9 8.62 2.43 -17.00
CA ARG A 9 8.70 2.74 -15.57
C ARG A 9 8.09 4.12 -15.33
N GLU A 10 6.77 4.19 -15.28
CA GLU A 10 6.10 5.37 -14.73
C GLU A 10 6.40 5.46 -13.23
N GLN A 11 7.37 6.31 -12.89
CA GLN A 11 7.85 6.55 -11.52
C GLN A 11 8.38 5.33 -10.75
N GLY A 12 8.79 4.27 -11.47
CA GLY A 12 9.50 3.12 -10.90
C GLY A 12 8.62 1.97 -10.41
N VAL A 13 7.30 2.04 -10.59
CA VAL A 13 6.36 0.95 -10.30
C VAL A 13 6.13 0.11 -11.57
N GLU A 14 6.20 -1.21 -11.43
CA GLU A 14 5.86 -2.19 -12.48
C GLU A 14 4.63 -3.00 -12.06
N PHE A 15 3.52 -2.81 -12.76
CA PHE A 15 2.24 -3.48 -12.48
C PHE A 15 2.12 -4.86 -13.12
N GLY A 16 2.92 -5.16 -14.16
CA GLY A 16 2.84 -6.42 -14.89
C GLY A 16 1.42 -6.67 -15.46
N PRO A 17 0.88 -7.91 -15.36
CA PRO A 17 -0.43 -8.25 -15.94
C PRO A 17 -1.60 -7.56 -15.25
N LEU A 18 -1.42 -7.09 -14.01
CA LEU A 18 -2.47 -6.43 -13.24
C LEU A 18 -2.99 -5.16 -13.94
N ALA A 19 -2.14 -4.45 -14.70
CA ALA A 19 -2.57 -3.26 -15.42
C ALA A 19 -3.68 -3.56 -16.43
N ASP A 20 -3.48 -4.58 -17.28
CA ASP A 20 -4.49 -5.06 -18.23
C ASP A 20 -5.75 -5.58 -17.50
N GLU A 21 -5.57 -6.26 -16.36
CA GLU A 21 -6.69 -6.81 -15.56
C GLU A 21 -7.55 -5.72 -14.91
N LEU A 22 -6.95 -4.60 -14.48
CA LEU A 22 -7.67 -3.44 -13.95
C LEU A 22 -8.37 -2.66 -15.08
N GLU A 23 -7.79 -2.58 -16.28
CA GLU A 23 -8.42 -1.89 -17.42
C GLU A 23 -9.68 -2.61 -17.96
N ASP A 24 -9.84 -3.93 -17.75
CA ASP A 24 -11.04 -4.70 -18.14
C ASP A 24 -12.16 -4.68 -17.06
N GLU A 25 -11.91 -4.10 -15.89
CA GLU A 25 -12.82 -4.13 -14.73
C GLU A 25 -13.92 -3.04 -14.75
N GLU A 26 -15.06 -3.32 -14.13
CA GLU A 26 -16.17 -2.34 -14.03
C GLU A 26 -16.02 -1.40 -12.82
N TYR A 27 -16.16 -0.10 -13.07
CA TYR A 27 -16.03 0.98 -12.08
C TYR A 27 -17.37 1.69 -11.79
N PRO A 28 -17.57 2.27 -10.58
CA PRO A 28 -16.60 2.41 -9.48
C PRO A 28 -16.33 1.10 -8.72
N MET A 29 -15.11 0.97 -8.20
CA MET A 29 -14.65 -0.18 -7.40
C MET A 29 -14.06 0.28 -6.06
N ASP A 30 -14.49 -0.35 -4.98
CA ASP A 30 -13.98 -0.11 -3.63
C ASP A 30 -12.67 -0.86 -3.37
N LEU A 31 -11.80 -0.29 -2.52
CA LEU A 31 -10.51 -0.87 -2.18
C LEU A 31 -10.66 -2.27 -1.58
N GLU A 32 -11.63 -2.53 -0.70
CA GLU A 32 -11.82 -3.87 -0.15
C GLU A 32 -12.05 -4.91 -1.26
N THR A 33 -12.91 -4.62 -2.24
CA THR A 33 -13.16 -5.51 -3.39
C THR A 33 -11.95 -5.62 -4.33
N LEU A 34 -11.19 -4.54 -4.52
CA LEU A 34 -9.92 -4.55 -5.26
C LEU A 34 -8.92 -5.51 -4.57
N LEU A 35 -8.80 -5.42 -3.25
CA LEU A 35 -7.93 -6.26 -2.43
C LEU A 35 -8.39 -7.73 -2.40
N GLU A 36 -9.69 -8.00 -2.31
CA GLU A 36 -10.25 -9.35 -2.33
C GLU A 36 -10.01 -10.10 -3.65
N ARG A 37 -9.88 -9.39 -4.78
CA ARG A 37 -9.60 -10.00 -6.09
C ARG A 37 -8.12 -9.98 -6.46
N TYR A 38 -7.46 -8.84 -6.25
CA TYR A 38 -6.13 -8.54 -6.79
C TYR A 38 -5.06 -8.30 -5.71
N GLY A 39 -5.40 -8.41 -4.43
CA GLY A 39 -4.49 -8.15 -3.31
C GLY A 39 -3.22 -9.00 -3.31
N ASP A 40 -3.30 -10.23 -3.79
CA ASP A 40 -2.17 -11.17 -3.95
C ASP A 40 -1.24 -10.84 -5.15
N HIS A 41 -1.57 -9.87 -6.02
CA HIS A 41 -0.73 -9.55 -7.17
C HIS A 41 0.55 -8.82 -6.74
N GLU A 42 1.69 -9.29 -7.24
CA GLU A 42 3.00 -8.69 -6.99
C GLU A 42 3.24 -7.46 -7.87
N LEU A 43 3.63 -6.34 -7.24
CA LEU A 43 4.06 -5.09 -7.85
C LEU A 43 5.58 -4.98 -7.75
N GLY A 44 6.24 -4.63 -8.85
CA GLY A 44 7.67 -4.31 -8.86
C GLY A 44 7.92 -2.87 -8.39
N LEU A 45 8.74 -2.69 -7.35
CA LEU A 45 9.09 -1.39 -6.76
C LEU A 45 10.57 -1.08 -7.01
N GLY A 46 10.97 -1.02 -8.29
CA GLY A 46 12.34 -0.74 -8.71
C GLY A 46 13.31 -1.91 -8.50
N ASP A 47 13.80 -2.08 -7.27
CA ASP A 47 14.72 -3.16 -6.83
C ASP A 47 14.05 -4.17 -5.86
N ASP A 48 12.90 -3.82 -5.29
CA ASP A 48 12.10 -4.64 -4.38
C ASP A 48 10.77 -5.07 -5.04
N THR A 49 10.04 -6.01 -4.43
CA THR A 49 8.65 -6.36 -4.80
C THR A 49 7.74 -6.33 -3.58
N ALA A 50 6.48 -5.92 -3.78
CA ALA A 50 5.45 -5.90 -2.73
C ALA A 50 4.11 -6.30 -3.33
N THR A 51 3.20 -6.89 -2.54
CA THR A 51 1.85 -7.18 -3.02
C THR A 51 1.01 -5.91 -3.06
N LEU A 52 0.02 -5.85 -3.95
CA LEU A 52 -0.95 -4.76 -4.00
C LEU A 52 -1.66 -4.56 -2.65
N GLN A 53 -1.92 -5.65 -1.91
CA GLN A 53 -2.41 -5.57 -0.54
C GLN A 53 -1.46 -4.83 0.40
N THR A 54 -0.16 -5.13 0.38
CA THR A 54 0.81 -4.45 1.26
C THR A 54 1.04 -2.98 0.89
N VAL A 55 0.87 -2.60 -0.38
CA VAL A 55 0.96 -1.19 -0.78
C VAL A 55 -0.29 -0.39 -0.36
N LEU A 56 -1.49 -0.98 -0.49
CA LEU A 56 -2.76 -0.28 -0.26
C LEU A 56 -3.35 -0.50 1.14
N GLU A 57 -2.88 -1.44 1.97
CA GLU A 57 -3.37 -1.61 3.35
C GLU A 57 -3.22 -0.34 4.20
N SER A 58 -2.20 0.46 3.91
CA SER A 58 -1.94 1.74 4.59
C SER A 58 -2.82 2.90 4.08
N GLN A 59 -3.51 2.73 2.94
CA GLN A 59 -4.37 3.76 2.35
C GLN A 59 -5.73 3.90 3.09
N GLY A 60 -6.25 2.80 3.66
CA GLY A 60 -7.59 2.75 4.26
C GLY A 60 -8.71 2.83 3.21
N ASP A 61 -9.95 3.03 3.67
CA ASP A 61 -11.14 3.03 2.80
C ASP A 61 -11.03 4.04 1.63
N ALA A 62 -11.01 3.52 0.40
CA ALA A 62 -10.99 4.27 -0.84
C ALA A 62 -11.93 3.65 -1.88
N THR A 63 -12.47 4.48 -2.77
CA THR A 63 -13.28 4.05 -3.92
C THR A 63 -12.69 4.69 -5.17
N TYR A 64 -12.37 3.87 -6.18
CA TYR A 64 -11.74 4.31 -7.42
C TYR A 64 -12.79 4.46 -8.53
N GLU A 65 -12.70 5.53 -9.32
CA GLU A 65 -13.62 5.78 -10.45
C GLU A 65 -13.13 5.16 -11.77
N SER A 66 -11.87 4.70 -11.85
CA SER A 66 -11.25 4.09 -13.05
C SER A 66 -9.94 3.37 -12.70
N ALA A 67 -9.47 2.48 -13.59
CA ALA A 67 -8.17 1.79 -13.47
C ALA A 67 -6.98 2.77 -13.32
N HIS A 68 -7.01 3.88 -14.07
CA HIS A 68 -6.03 4.95 -13.93
C HIS A 68 -5.97 5.53 -12.50
N ASP A 69 -7.11 5.61 -11.82
CA ASP A 69 -7.20 6.13 -10.46
C ASP A 69 -6.52 5.18 -9.46
N VAL A 70 -6.72 3.86 -9.63
CA VAL A 70 -6.01 2.80 -8.89
C VAL A 70 -4.49 2.92 -9.12
N HIS A 71 -4.05 3.03 -10.37
CA HIS A 71 -2.62 3.15 -10.72
C HIS A 71 -1.98 4.39 -10.11
N GLN A 72 -2.64 5.56 -10.20
CA GLN A 72 -2.17 6.80 -9.58
C GLN A 72 -2.08 6.65 -8.05
N SER A 73 -3.05 5.98 -7.43
CA SER A 73 -3.04 5.75 -5.98
C SER A 73 -1.88 4.87 -5.53
N ILE A 74 -1.60 3.77 -6.25
CA ILE A 74 -0.47 2.87 -5.99
C ILE A 74 0.87 3.63 -6.15
N ILE A 75 1.05 4.38 -7.24
CA ILE A 75 2.26 5.20 -7.46
C ILE A 75 2.42 6.24 -6.33
N GLY A 76 1.31 6.84 -5.88
CA GLY A 76 1.29 7.77 -4.75
C GLY A 76 1.74 7.12 -3.44
N MET A 77 1.20 5.94 -3.11
CA MET A 77 1.55 5.21 -1.89
C MET A 77 3.01 4.76 -1.86
N VAL A 78 3.53 4.21 -2.97
CA VAL A 78 4.96 3.84 -3.09
C VAL A 78 5.86 5.07 -2.94
N SER A 79 5.44 6.21 -3.50
CA SER A 79 6.18 7.48 -3.37
C SER A 79 6.15 8.05 -1.96
N ASP A 80 5.05 7.90 -1.21
CA ASP A 80 4.93 8.40 0.17
C ASP A 80 5.68 7.50 1.17
N ASP A 81 5.68 6.17 0.97
CA ASP A 81 6.51 5.25 1.77
C ASP A 81 8.01 5.49 1.56
N ALA A 82 8.42 5.77 0.32
CA ALA A 82 9.78 6.23 0.01
C ALA A 82 10.15 7.59 0.65
N ILE A 83 9.16 8.42 1.02
CA ILE A 83 9.33 9.63 1.86
C ILE A 83 8.92 9.33 3.31
N GLY A 84 9.31 8.14 3.79
CA GLY A 84 8.94 7.57 5.08
C GLY A 84 8.90 8.58 6.24
N ARG A 85 7.68 8.95 6.64
CA ARG A 85 7.42 9.67 7.89
C ARG A 85 6.45 8.91 8.79
N LYS A 86 7.03 7.91 9.43
CA LYS A 86 6.61 7.33 10.72
C LYS A 86 5.39 6.43 10.56
N ASN A 87 5.57 5.11 10.60
CA ASN A 87 5.64 4.44 11.90
C ASN A 87 4.75 5.14 12.96
N TYR A 88 3.45 4.85 12.92
CA TYR A 88 2.52 5.14 14.00
C TYR A 88 2.55 4.03 15.09
N SER A 89 3.72 3.42 15.36
CA SER A 89 3.89 2.47 16.48
C SER A 89 3.93 3.14 17.86
N ASP A 90 3.31 4.31 18.01
CA ASP A 90 3.19 5.05 19.28
C ASP A 90 1.76 5.01 19.87
N ARG A 91 0.76 4.50 19.13
CA ARG A 91 -0.64 4.44 19.61
C ARG A 91 -1.39 3.11 19.44
N GLY A 92 -0.65 2.00 19.51
CA GLY A 92 -1.12 0.81 20.25
C GLY A 92 -0.34 0.78 21.57
N GLY A 93 -0.89 1.19 22.72
CA GLY A 93 -2.17 0.72 23.22
C GLY A 93 -1.94 -0.56 24.02
N ARG A 94 -1.40 -0.42 25.25
CA ARG A 94 -1.45 -1.49 26.24
C ARG A 94 -1.88 -0.93 27.59
N THR A 95 -2.91 -1.57 28.12
CA THR A 95 -3.54 -1.26 29.39
C THR A 95 -2.94 -2.18 30.45
N GLU A 96 -2.16 -1.63 31.38
CA GLU A 96 -1.85 -2.33 32.63
C GLU A 96 -2.54 -1.56 33.77
N ALA A 97 -3.75 -2.02 34.06
CA ALA A 97 -4.47 -1.72 35.28
C ALA A 97 -4.16 -2.83 36.28
N GLU A 98 -3.12 -2.61 37.07
CA GLU A 98 -2.72 -3.38 38.26
C GLU A 98 -2.40 -2.26 39.28
N GLU A 99 -3.31 -1.79 40.13
CA GLU A 99 -4.09 -2.50 41.15
C GLU A 99 -3.22 -3.43 42.02
N ASP A 100 -3.05 -2.99 43.26
CA ASP A 100 -2.81 -3.76 44.50
C ASP A 100 -1.38 -3.92 45.10
N SER A 101 -1.37 -3.60 46.42
CA SER A 101 -0.68 -4.23 47.57
C SER A 101 0.86 -4.17 47.87
N GLU A 102 1.14 -3.60 49.05
CA GLU A 102 1.99 -4.10 50.17
C GLU A 102 3.55 -4.06 50.12
N GLU A 103 4.14 -3.24 51.02
CA GLU A 103 5.41 -3.38 51.79
C GLU A 103 6.79 -3.58 51.07
N GLU A 104 7.98 -3.51 51.71
CA GLU A 104 8.36 -3.39 53.14
C GLU A 104 9.53 -2.39 53.43
N SER A 105 10.14 -2.46 54.63
CA SER A 105 11.18 -1.60 55.21
C SER A 105 12.61 -1.77 54.66
N VAL A 106 13.41 -0.68 54.65
CA VAL A 106 14.87 -0.63 54.98
C VAL A 106 15.21 0.67 55.70
#